data_AF-C4TAQ6-F1
#
_entry.id   AF-C4TAQ6-F1
#
_cell.length_a   1.000
_cell.length_b   1.000
_cell.length_c   1.000
_cell.angle_alpha   90.00
_cell.angle_beta   90.00
_cell.angle_gamma   90.00
#
_symmetry.space_group_name_H-M   'P 1'
#
loop_
_entity.id
_entity.type
_entity.pdbx_description
1 polymer ?
#
loop_
_entity_poly.entity_id
_entity_poly.type
_entity_poly.pdbx_seq_one_letter_code
_entity_poly.pdbx_strand_id
1 'polypeptide(L)'
;HTQAAAGMAGVMKMVLAMRHGLLPKTLHVDAPTPHVDWSAGTVELLTELRQWPKTGEPWRAGVSSFGISGTNAHVVLEQAPATEPEAMEQGGGVPSGGASAGLVPWVLSARSEQALAAQAARLASFVEERPEVGLADVGFSLVASRAVLEHRAVVVGAEREQLLSGLRGLAGGSAGGLDGAGVVQGSVAATAASGAVLVFPGQGSQWLGMADELLASSPVFAGRMAECGAALSEFVSWKLDEVLSDGDMLARVDVVQPVLWAVMVSLAAVWEDCGVVPSAVVG
;
A
#
# COMPACT_ATOMS: atom_id res chain seq x y z
N HIS A 1 21.61 -4.21 31.19
CA HIS A 1 22.16 -5.33 30.40
C HIS A 1 21.05 -6.34 30.14
N THR A 2 20.63 -6.53 28.88
CA THR A 2 19.49 -7.39 28.50
C THR A 2 19.86 -8.88 28.30
N GLN A 3 20.91 -9.34 28.97
CA GLN A 3 21.39 -10.73 28.94
C GLN A 3 21.54 -11.26 27.49
N ALA A 4 20.83 -12.32 27.14
CA ALA A 4 20.89 -12.95 25.81
C ALA A 4 20.58 -11.98 24.65
N ALA A 5 19.81 -10.92 24.89
CA ALA A 5 19.48 -9.92 23.88
C ALA A 5 20.51 -8.77 23.77
N ALA A 6 21.58 -8.78 24.59
CA ALA A 6 22.50 -7.64 24.67
C ALA A 6 23.27 -7.38 23.37
N GLY A 7 23.75 -8.43 22.71
CA GLY A 7 24.44 -8.31 21.42
C GLY A 7 23.54 -7.67 20.36
N MET A 8 22.32 -8.18 20.22
CA MET A 8 21.34 -7.66 19.25
C MET A 8 20.86 -6.23 19.57
N ALA A 9 20.75 -5.87 20.86
CA ALA A 9 20.48 -4.49 21.25
C ALA A 9 21.61 -3.55 20.81
N GLY A 10 22.87 -3.99 20.89
CA GLY A 10 24.02 -3.26 20.36
C GLY A 10 23.98 -3.09 18.83
N VAL A 11 23.61 -4.15 18.11
CA VAL A 11 23.41 -4.09 16.65
C VAL A 11 22.30 -3.11 16.29
N MET A 12 21.14 -3.21 16.95
CA MET A 12 20.00 -2.31 16.71
C MET A 12 20.36 -0.84 16.98
N LYS A 13 21.09 -0.56 18.07
CA LYS A 13 21.61 0.78 18.39
C LYS A 13 22.42 1.33 17.22
N MET A 14 23.31 0.53 16.66
CA MET A 14 24.23 1.00 15.62
C MET A 14 23.60 1.11 14.25
N VAL A 15 22.67 0.22 13.90
CA VAL A 15 21.85 0.36 12.69
C VAL A 15 21.00 1.64 12.75
N LEU A 16 20.37 1.93 13.89
CA LEU A 16 19.61 3.19 14.07
C LEU A 16 20.52 4.41 14.02
N ALA A 17 21.68 4.36 14.66
CA ALA A 17 22.66 5.46 14.61
C ALA A 17 23.12 5.76 13.19
N MET A 18 23.38 4.74 12.37
CA MET A 18 23.70 4.90 10.95
C MET A 18 22.51 5.45 10.16
N ARG A 19 21.29 4.96 10.39
CA ARG A 19 20.08 5.45 9.70
C ARG A 19 19.81 6.93 9.98
N HIS A 20 20.09 7.39 11.20
CA HIS A 20 19.87 8.78 11.61
C HIS A 20 21.11 9.67 11.48
N GLY A 21 22.28 9.12 11.14
CA GLY A 21 23.54 9.85 11.09
C GLY A 21 23.96 10.45 12.45
N LEU A 22 23.56 9.82 13.54
CA LEU A 22 23.74 10.32 14.91
C LEU A 22 24.24 9.20 15.83
N LEU A 23 25.33 9.46 16.53
CA LEU A 23 25.92 8.59 17.54
C LEU A 23 25.35 8.95 18.92
N PRO A 24 24.52 8.08 19.53
CA PRO A 24 23.87 8.38 20.81
C PRO A 24 24.82 8.22 22.00
N LYS A 25 24.77 9.16 22.95
CA LYS A 25 25.62 9.16 24.14
C LYS A 25 25.50 7.89 24.97
N THR A 26 26.60 7.49 25.59
CA THR A 26 26.58 6.56 26.71
C THR A 26 26.20 7.31 27.99
N LEU A 27 25.42 6.66 28.85
CA LEU A 27 24.96 7.24 30.11
C LEU A 27 25.86 6.81 31.27
N HIS A 28 25.73 7.49 32.41
CA HIS A 28 26.44 7.19 33.66
C HIS A 28 27.97 7.26 33.53
N VAL A 29 28.46 8.23 32.76
CA VAL A 29 29.88 8.57 32.69
C VAL A 29 30.07 9.96 33.29
N ASP A 30 30.34 10.00 34.60
CA ASP A 30 30.73 11.25 35.28
C ASP A 30 32.21 11.57 35.01
N ALA A 31 33.06 10.54 35.01
CA ALA A 31 34.44 10.58 34.56
C ALA A 31 34.85 9.20 33.98
N PRO A 32 35.80 9.13 33.01
CA PRO A 32 36.34 7.85 32.54
C PRO A 32 36.96 7.05 33.70
N THR A 33 36.85 5.71 33.66
CA THR A 33 37.43 4.86 34.72
C THR A 33 38.95 5.02 34.80
N PRO A 34 39.55 5.15 36.00
CA PRO A 34 41.00 5.32 36.16
C PRO A 34 41.78 4.02 35.89
N HIS A 35 41.09 2.89 35.73
CA HIS A 35 41.71 1.59 35.47
C HIS A 35 42.09 1.38 34.00
N VAL A 36 41.81 2.35 33.13
CA VAL A 36 42.17 2.34 31.71
C VAL A 36 42.98 3.60 31.42
N ASP A 37 44.12 3.46 30.73
CA ASP A 37 44.85 4.60 30.20
C ASP A 37 44.19 5.12 28.91
N TRP A 38 43.38 6.17 29.07
CA TRP A 38 42.68 6.82 27.97
C TRP A 38 43.58 7.73 27.12
N SER A 39 44.78 8.08 27.61
CA SER A 39 45.68 9.03 26.92
C SER A 39 46.50 8.38 25.81
N ALA A 40 46.72 7.06 25.90
CA ALA A 40 47.55 6.31 24.97
C ALA A 40 46.81 5.81 23.71
N GLY A 41 45.48 6.02 23.60
CA GLY A 41 44.64 5.38 22.59
C GLY A 41 43.91 6.34 21.64
N THR A 42 43.38 5.79 20.55
CA THR A 42 42.49 6.48 19.60
C THR A 42 41.00 6.26 19.95
N VAL A 43 40.70 5.90 21.20
CA VAL A 43 39.35 5.54 21.66
C VAL A 43 38.86 6.58 22.66
N GLU A 44 37.64 7.06 22.44
CA GLU A 44 37.01 8.07 23.29
C GLU A 44 35.62 7.61 23.71
N LEU A 45 35.23 7.88 24.96
CA LEU A 45 33.87 7.67 25.42
C LEU A 45 32.92 8.68 24.78
N LEU A 46 31.79 8.20 24.29
CA LEU A 46 30.76 9.04 23.68
C LEU A 46 29.83 9.63 24.77
N THR A 47 30.29 10.64 25.50
CA THR A 47 29.52 11.27 26.60
C THR A 47 28.42 12.22 26.12
N GLU A 48 28.49 12.64 24.87
CA GLU A 48 27.54 13.54 24.22
C GLU A 48 26.97 12.93 22.92
N LEU A 49 25.78 13.39 22.51
CA LEU A 49 25.23 13.05 21.21
C LEU A 49 26.11 13.71 20.15
N ARG A 50 26.62 12.93 19.19
CA ARG A 50 27.48 13.45 18.12
C ARG A 50 26.93 13.09 16.75
N GLN A 51 27.14 13.97 15.77
CA GLN A 51 26.91 13.62 14.38
C GLN A 51 27.93 12.55 13.95
N TRP A 52 27.48 11.58 13.16
CA TRP A 52 28.42 10.62 12.59
C TRP A 52 29.31 11.33 11.55
N PRO A 53 30.65 11.31 11.70
CA PRO A 53 31.54 12.05 10.81
C PRO A 53 31.40 11.61 9.35
N LYS A 54 31.27 12.57 8.43
CA LYS A 54 31.28 12.32 6.99
C LYS A 54 32.73 12.29 6.51
N THR A 55 33.22 11.10 6.16
CA THR A 55 34.62 10.89 5.74
C THR A 55 34.74 10.57 4.25
N GLY A 56 33.63 10.52 3.50
CA GLY A 56 33.59 10.03 2.12
C GLY A 56 33.53 8.51 1.99
N GLU A 57 33.64 7.79 3.10
CA GLU A 57 33.56 6.33 3.19
C GLU A 57 32.25 5.91 3.88
N PRO A 58 31.73 4.70 3.62
CA PRO A 58 30.62 4.14 4.37
C PRO A 58 30.92 4.11 5.86
N TRP A 59 29.94 4.49 6.67
CA TRP A 59 30.07 4.39 8.12
C TRP A 59 30.21 2.94 8.57
N ARG A 60 31.18 2.67 9.45
CA ARG A 60 31.44 1.33 10.00
C ARG A 60 31.44 1.36 11.51
N ALA A 61 30.91 0.31 12.14
CA ALA A 61 30.93 0.14 13.59
C ALA A 61 31.14 -1.32 13.99
N GLY A 62 31.91 -1.53 15.06
CA GLY A 62 32.05 -2.83 15.70
C GLY A 62 31.06 -2.99 16.85
N VAL A 63 30.45 -4.17 16.97
CA VAL A 63 29.65 -4.57 18.14
C VAL A 63 30.26 -5.84 18.74
N SER A 64 30.67 -5.76 20.00
CA SER A 64 31.24 -6.88 20.75
C SER A 64 30.26 -7.39 21.81
N SER A 65 30.22 -8.70 22.02
CA SER A 65 29.48 -9.34 23.10
C SER A 65 30.29 -10.48 23.71
N PHE A 66 30.44 -10.45 25.04
CA PHE A 66 31.29 -11.37 25.79
C PHE A 66 30.44 -12.09 26.84
N GLY A 67 30.23 -13.39 26.63
CA GLY A 67 29.43 -14.22 27.53
C GLY A 67 30.22 -14.67 28.76
N ILE A 68 29.53 -14.88 29.88
CA ILE A 68 30.16 -15.38 31.11
C ILE A 68 30.80 -16.78 30.96
N SER A 69 30.35 -17.57 29.97
CA SER A 69 30.98 -18.85 29.61
C SER A 69 32.36 -18.69 28.96
N GLY A 70 32.79 -17.47 28.63
CA GLY A 70 34.02 -17.20 27.89
C GLY A 70 33.85 -17.16 26.37
N THR A 71 32.63 -17.40 25.86
CA THR A 71 32.36 -17.28 24.42
C THR A 71 32.23 -15.81 24.03
N ASN A 72 33.03 -15.40 23.03
CA ASN A 72 33.10 -14.03 22.54
C ASN A 72 32.58 -13.95 21.11
N ALA A 73 31.82 -12.89 20.80
CA ALA A 73 31.39 -12.57 19.46
C ALA A 73 31.72 -11.10 19.14
N HIS A 74 32.14 -10.85 17.90
CA HIS A 74 32.36 -9.51 17.37
C HIS A 74 31.79 -9.44 15.95
N VAL A 75 31.01 -8.41 15.67
CA VAL A 75 30.45 -8.16 14.35
C VAL A 75 30.82 -6.75 13.88
N VAL A 76 31.11 -6.63 12.58
CA VAL A 76 31.34 -5.35 11.92
C VAL A 76 30.10 -5.03 11.09
N LEU A 77 29.54 -3.85 11.32
CA LEU A 77 28.40 -3.30 10.59
C LEU A 77 28.92 -2.22 9.64
N GLU A 78 28.36 -2.18 8.43
CA GLU A 78 28.60 -1.13 7.44
C GLU A 78 27.27 -0.49 7.06
N GLN A 79 27.30 0.81 6.82
CA GLN A 79 26.17 1.57 6.31
C GLN A 79 25.69 0.98 4.98
N ALA A 80 24.38 0.83 4.83
CA ALA A 80 23.80 0.44 3.54
C ALA A 80 24.22 1.44 2.45
N PRO A 81 24.47 0.99 1.21
CA PRO A 81 24.71 1.88 0.09
C PRO A 81 23.64 2.96 0.02
N ALA A 82 24.02 4.19 -0.30
CA ALA A 82 23.05 5.23 -0.56
C ALA A 82 22.17 4.75 -1.72
N THR A 83 20.91 4.42 -1.43
CA THR A 83 19.89 4.43 -2.46
C THR A 83 19.70 5.91 -2.75
N GLU A 84 20.39 6.43 -3.77
CA GLU A 84 19.92 7.66 -4.40
C GLU A 84 18.43 7.40 -4.66
N PRO A 85 17.51 8.25 -4.18
CA PRO A 85 16.16 8.18 -4.69
C PRO A 85 16.36 8.26 -6.20
N GLU A 86 15.97 7.23 -6.95
CA GLU A 86 15.95 7.32 -8.40
C GLU A 86 15.23 8.63 -8.66
N ALA A 87 15.98 9.64 -9.11
CA ALA A 87 15.38 10.81 -9.65
C ALA A 87 14.55 10.21 -10.77
N MET A 88 13.23 10.16 -10.58
CA MET A 88 12.31 9.75 -11.61
C MET A 88 12.67 10.63 -12.80
N GLU A 89 13.47 10.06 -13.71
CA GLU A 89 13.75 10.67 -14.98
C GLU A 89 12.37 10.87 -15.57
N GLN A 90 11.99 12.13 -15.76
CA GLN A 90 10.76 12.55 -16.42
C GLN A 90 10.82 12.21 -17.93
N GLY A 91 11.20 10.97 -18.25
CA GLY A 91 11.64 10.51 -19.56
C GLY A 91 11.53 9.00 -19.65
N GLY A 92 10.34 8.46 -19.37
CA GLY A 92 10.10 7.02 -19.44
C GLY A 92 8.75 6.56 -18.88
N GLY A 93 7.66 7.25 -19.21
CA GLY A 93 6.32 6.66 -19.21
C GLY A 93 5.81 5.95 -17.94
N VAL A 94 6.21 6.39 -16.74
CA VAL A 94 5.42 6.16 -15.52
C VAL A 94 5.05 7.54 -14.99
N PRO A 95 3.76 7.93 -14.93
CA PRO A 95 3.39 9.29 -14.59
C PRO A 95 3.67 9.56 -13.10
N SER A 96 4.84 10.13 -12.84
CA SER A 96 5.21 10.77 -11.58
C SER A 96 4.93 12.26 -11.74
N GLY A 97 3.74 12.69 -11.39
CA GLY A 97 3.36 14.10 -11.43
C GLY A 97 1.86 14.27 -11.32
N GLY A 98 1.38 14.65 -10.14
CA GLY A 98 0.05 15.23 -9.95
C GLY A 98 -1.07 14.57 -10.74
N ALA A 99 -1.09 13.23 -10.84
CA ALA A 99 -2.22 12.53 -11.38
C ALA A 99 -3.41 12.92 -10.50
N SER A 100 -4.47 13.42 -11.12
CA SER A 100 -5.78 13.51 -10.48
C SER A 100 -5.97 12.24 -9.63
N ALA A 101 -6.15 12.45 -8.34
CA ALA A 101 -6.15 11.43 -7.32
C ALA A 101 -7.26 10.42 -7.61
N GLY A 102 -6.91 9.34 -8.30
CA GLY A 102 -7.79 8.18 -8.41
C GLY A 102 -8.07 7.62 -7.01
N LEU A 103 -9.20 6.94 -6.87
CA LEU A 103 -9.53 6.24 -5.63
C LEU A 103 -8.39 5.27 -5.27
N VAL A 104 -7.86 5.40 -4.05
CA VAL A 104 -6.83 4.50 -3.52
C VAL A 104 -7.48 3.56 -2.48
N PRO A 105 -7.35 2.24 -2.62
CA PRO A 105 -7.80 1.30 -1.61
C PRO A 105 -6.73 1.12 -0.52
N TRP A 106 -7.11 1.36 0.74
CA TRP A 106 -6.32 0.97 1.91
C TRP A 106 -6.88 -0.32 2.49
N VAL A 107 -6.14 -1.41 2.30
CA VAL A 107 -6.53 -2.76 2.77
C VAL A 107 -5.92 -3.00 4.15
N LEU A 108 -6.77 -3.30 5.13
CA LEU A 108 -6.36 -3.64 6.48
C LEU A 108 -6.81 -5.06 6.79
N SER A 109 -6.00 -5.78 7.57
CA SER A 109 -6.43 -7.06 8.13
C SER A 109 -5.86 -7.35 9.50
N ALA A 110 -6.56 -8.18 10.28
CA ALA A 110 -6.15 -8.61 11.61
C ALA A 110 -6.74 -9.98 11.98
N ARG A 111 -6.25 -10.57 13.08
CA ARG A 111 -6.76 -11.85 13.64
C ARG A 111 -8.07 -11.69 14.42
N SER A 112 -8.50 -10.47 14.70
CA SER A 112 -9.76 -10.17 15.39
C SER A 112 -10.28 -8.79 15.00
N GLU A 113 -11.57 -8.52 15.21
CA GLU A 113 -12.18 -7.21 14.96
C GLU A 113 -11.52 -6.11 15.81
N GLN A 114 -11.22 -6.40 17.07
CA GLN A 114 -10.54 -5.46 17.97
C GLN A 114 -9.13 -5.13 17.46
N ALA A 115 -8.40 -6.12 16.97
CA ALA A 115 -7.07 -5.91 16.39
C ALA A 115 -7.14 -5.14 15.06
N LEU A 116 -8.22 -5.30 14.28
CA LEU A 116 -8.47 -4.54 13.06
C LEU A 116 -8.74 -3.07 13.38
N ALA A 117 -9.61 -2.78 14.35
CA ALA A 117 -9.87 -1.43 14.84
C ALA A 117 -8.59 -0.75 15.38
N ALA A 118 -7.80 -1.48 16.18
CA ALA A 118 -6.53 -0.97 16.68
C ALA A 118 -5.51 -0.72 15.55
N GLN A 119 -5.52 -1.55 14.49
CA GLN A 119 -4.66 -1.34 13.32
C GLN A 119 -5.10 -0.11 12.52
N ALA A 120 -6.41 0.12 12.37
CA ALA A 120 -6.94 1.33 11.74
C ALA A 120 -6.54 2.59 12.51
N ALA A 121 -6.65 2.58 13.85
CA ALA A 121 -6.22 3.69 14.70
C ALA A 121 -4.71 4.00 14.56
N ARG A 122 -3.86 2.96 14.57
CA ARG A 122 -2.41 3.12 14.37
C ARG A 122 -2.07 3.67 12.99
N LEU A 123 -2.78 3.23 11.96
CA LEU A 123 -2.56 3.74 10.61
C LEU A 123 -3.01 5.21 10.49
N ALA A 124 -4.14 5.57 11.09
CA ALA A 124 -4.61 6.96 11.10
C ALA A 124 -3.57 7.89 11.74
N SER A 125 -3.10 7.58 12.96
CA SER A 125 -2.05 8.36 13.64
C SER A 125 -0.74 8.38 12.83
N PHE A 126 -0.33 7.26 12.24
CA PHE A 126 0.87 7.20 11.39
C PHE A 126 0.81 8.20 10.23
N VAL A 127 -0.34 8.29 9.56
CA VAL A 127 -0.59 9.12 8.36
C VAL A 127 -0.79 10.59 8.75
N GLU A 128 -1.45 10.85 9.88
CA GLU A 128 -1.65 12.21 10.42
C GLU A 128 -0.33 12.86 10.85
N GLU A 129 0.54 12.09 11.50
CA GLU A 129 1.86 12.55 11.93
C GLU A 129 2.84 12.73 10.76
N ARG A 130 2.50 12.23 9.57
CA ARG A 130 3.36 12.24 8.37
C ARG A 130 2.59 12.68 7.11
N PRO A 131 2.28 13.98 6.98
CA PRO A 131 1.58 14.51 5.82
C PRO A 131 2.37 14.34 4.51
N GLU A 132 3.67 14.13 4.58
CA GLU A 132 4.57 13.91 3.44
C GLU A 132 4.43 12.54 2.77
N VAL A 133 3.87 11.54 3.46
CA VAL A 133 3.73 10.19 2.92
C VAL A 133 2.58 10.15 1.88
N GLY A 134 2.86 9.65 0.68
CA GLY A 134 1.88 9.52 -0.40
C GLY A 134 0.77 8.50 -0.09
N LEU A 135 -0.47 8.81 -0.48
CA LEU A 135 -1.62 7.92 -0.23
C LEU A 135 -1.50 6.58 -0.96
N ALA A 136 -0.97 6.61 -2.19
CA ALA A 136 -0.69 5.43 -2.99
C ALA A 136 0.42 4.56 -2.37
N ASP A 137 1.49 5.15 -1.83
CA ASP A 137 2.57 4.41 -1.16
C ASP A 137 2.07 3.68 0.07
N VAL A 138 1.15 4.28 0.83
CA VAL A 138 0.46 3.63 1.95
C VAL A 138 -0.35 2.44 1.44
N GLY A 139 -1.21 2.66 0.44
CA GLY A 139 -2.04 1.60 -0.15
C GLY A 139 -1.21 0.42 -0.68
N PHE A 140 -0.15 0.72 -1.43
CA PHE A 140 0.80 -0.26 -1.93
C PHE A 140 1.48 -1.02 -0.80
N SER A 141 2.00 -0.32 0.21
CA SER A 141 2.67 -0.95 1.35
C SER A 141 1.75 -1.88 2.14
N LEU A 142 0.47 -1.52 2.27
CA LEU A 142 -0.53 -2.33 2.95
C LEU A 142 -0.76 -3.68 2.27
N VAL A 143 -0.65 -3.75 0.93
CA VAL A 143 -0.84 -5.00 0.17
C VAL A 143 0.47 -5.75 -0.03
N ALA A 144 1.57 -5.04 -0.31
CA ALA A 144 2.85 -5.66 -0.68
C ALA A 144 3.69 -6.12 0.53
N SER A 145 3.47 -5.56 1.72
CA SER A 145 4.37 -5.76 2.88
C SER A 145 3.66 -6.23 4.15
N ARG A 146 2.38 -6.60 4.07
CA ARG A 146 1.61 -7.09 5.22
C ARG A 146 0.96 -8.43 4.88
N ALA A 147 0.85 -9.28 5.90
CA ALA A 147 0.07 -10.50 5.78
C ALA A 147 -1.42 -10.17 5.65
N VAL A 148 -2.14 -10.99 4.88
CA VAL A 148 -3.59 -10.93 4.75
C VAL A 148 -4.22 -11.90 5.75
N LEU A 149 -5.01 -11.38 6.68
CA LEU A 149 -5.61 -12.11 7.81
C LEU A 149 -7.13 -12.19 7.69
N GLU A 150 -7.80 -12.84 8.66
CA GLU A 150 -9.21 -13.23 8.57
C GLU A 150 -10.19 -12.05 8.62
N HIS A 151 -9.98 -11.09 9.52
CA HIS A 151 -10.82 -9.90 9.62
C HIS A 151 -10.23 -8.82 8.72
N ARG A 152 -11.00 -8.34 7.75
CA ARG A 152 -10.52 -7.46 6.69
C ARG A 152 -11.40 -6.23 6.58
N ALA A 153 -10.77 -5.10 6.24
CA ALA A 153 -11.47 -3.91 5.82
C ALA A 153 -10.74 -3.28 4.63
N VAL A 154 -11.50 -2.62 3.77
CA VAL A 154 -10.98 -1.77 2.69
C VAL A 154 -11.60 -0.40 2.87
N VAL A 155 -10.75 0.63 2.95
CA VAL A 155 -11.16 2.03 2.90
C VAL A 155 -10.77 2.57 1.54
N VAL A 156 -11.75 3.04 0.78
CA VAL A 156 -11.53 3.61 -0.56
C VAL A 156 -11.78 5.12 -0.51
N GLY A 157 -10.82 5.89 -1.01
CA GLY A 157 -10.91 7.35 -1.07
C GLY A 157 -9.88 7.95 -2.03
N ALA A 158 -10.22 9.09 -2.61
CA ALA A 158 -9.32 9.87 -3.46
C ALA A 158 -8.47 10.83 -2.63
N GLU A 159 -9.02 11.27 -1.49
CA GLU A 159 -8.41 12.29 -0.65
C GLU A 159 -8.00 11.76 0.72
N ARG A 160 -6.98 12.38 1.31
CA ARG A 160 -6.43 12.00 2.61
C ARG A 160 -7.51 12.01 3.70
N GLU A 161 -8.36 13.02 3.73
CA GLU A 161 -9.39 13.13 4.78
C GLU A 161 -10.47 12.07 4.63
N GLN A 162 -10.83 11.68 3.40
CA GLN A 162 -11.77 10.56 3.17
C GLN A 162 -11.19 9.26 3.75
N LEU A 163 -9.92 8.97 3.47
CA LEU A 163 -9.24 7.78 3.97
C LEU A 163 -9.08 7.81 5.50
N LEU A 164 -8.68 8.95 6.07
CA LEU A 164 -8.57 9.12 7.53
C LEU A 164 -9.93 8.99 8.22
N SER A 165 -10.98 9.59 7.65
CA SER A 165 -12.36 9.45 8.14
C SER A 165 -12.78 7.99 8.17
N GLY A 166 -12.54 7.23 7.09
CA GLY A 166 -12.83 5.80 7.05
C GLY A 166 -12.03 4.98 8.08
N LEU A 167 -10.74 5.29 8.28
CA LEU A 167 -9.94 4.64 9.32
C LEU A 167 -10.43 4.96 10.73
N ARG A 168 -10.82 6.21 11.01
CA ARG A 168 -11.40 6.60 12.31
C ARG A 168 -12.75 5.90 12.54
N GLY A 169 -13.56 5.75 11.50
CA GLY A 169 -14.80 4.96 11.54
C GLY A 169 -14.55 3.50 11.92
N LEU A 170 -13.58 2.85 11.27
CA LEU A 170 -13.15 1.49 11.60
C LEU A 170 -12.60 1.38 13.02
N ALA A 171 -11.80 2.34 13.47
CA ALA A 171 -11.25 2.39 14.82
C ALA A 171 -12.34 2.54 15.89
N GLY A 172 -13.39 3.30 15.59
CA GLY A 172 -14.54 3.52 16.48
C GLY A 172 -15.55 2.37 16.50
N GLY A 173 -15.38 1.34 15.66
CA GLY A 173 -16.34 0.24 15.52
C GLY A 173 -17.62 0.61 14.76
N SER A 174 -17.66 1.79 14.12
CA SER A 174 -18.78 2.23 13.31
C SER A 174 -18.66 1.65 11.90
N ALA A 175 -19.19 0.44 11.72
CA ALA A 175 -19.41 -0.15 10.40
C ALA A 175 -20.71 0.44 9.80
N GLY A 176 -20.68 1.69 9.37
CA GLY A 176 -21.85 2.31 8.74
C GLY A 176 -21.62 3.74 8.30
N GLY A 177 -21.59 3.94 6.97
CA GLY A 177 -21.86 5.20 6.26
C GLY A 177 -21.23 6.46 6.85
N LEU A 178 -19.94 6.66 6.58
CA LEU A 178 -19.38 8.01 6.59
C LEU A 178 -19.50 8.53 5.15
N ASP A 179 -20.35 9.53 4.95
CA ASP A 179 -20.55 10.21 3.67
C ASP A 179 -19.18 10.54 3.04
N GLY A 180 -18.82 9.83 1.96
CA GLY A 180 -17.63 10.10 1.16
C GLY A 180 -16.48 9.07 1.24
N ALA A 181 -16.47 8.11 2.17
CA ALA A 181 -15.46 7.05 2.20
C ALA A 181 -16.10 5.67 2.05
N GLY A 182 -15.74 4.94 0.98
CA GLY A 182 -16.21 3.58 0.75
C GLY A 182 -15.53 2.61 1.72
N VAL A 183 -16.11 2.42 2.90
CA VAL A 183 -15.62 1.45 3.89
C VAL A 183 -16.38 0.14 3.72
N VAL A 184 -15.65 -0.92 3.40
CA VAL A 184 -16.16 -2.29 3.34
C VAL A 184 -15.43 -3.13 4.37
N GLN A 185 -16.16 -3.86 5.21
CA GLN A 185 -15.59 -4.75 6.22
C GLN A 185 -16.21 -6.15 6.10
N GLY A 186 -15.41 -7.17 6.36
CA GLY A 186 -15.86 -8.55 6.44
C GLY A 186 -14.87 -9.45 7.15
N SER A 187 -15.25 -10.70 7.34
CA SER A 187 -14.36 -11.74 7.81
C SER A 187 -14.43 -12.96 6.90
N VAL A 188 -13.30 -13.65 6.78
CA VAL A 188 -13.21 -14.88 5.98
C VAL A 188 -13.20 -16.08 6.92
N ALA A 189 -14.14 -16.99 6.76
CA ALA A 189 -14.11 -18.28 7.45
C ALA A 189 -12.97 -19.14 6.91
N ALA A 190 -12.32 -19.92 7.78
CA ALA A 190 -11.21 -20.80 7.39
C ALA A 190 -11.57 -21.84 6.31
N THR A 191 -12.86 -22.13 6.13
CA THR A 191 -13.41 -23.09 5.17
C THR A 191 -14.03 -22.44 3.93
N ALA A 192 -13.88 -21.12 3.75
CA ALA A 192 -14.46 -20.42 2.61
C ALA A 192 -13.86 -20.94 1.30
N ALA A 193 -14.73 -21.28 0.35
CA ALA A 193 -14.32 -21.60 -1.01
C ALA A 193 -13.59 -20.41 -1.64
N SER A 194 -12.53 -20.69 -2.40
CA SER A 194 -11.77 -19.68 -3.13
C SER A 194 -12.14 -19.69 -4.61
N GLY A 195 -12.05 -18.53 -5.25
CA GLY A 195 -12.32 -18.33 -6.67
C GLY A 195 -13.51 -17.43 -6.94
N ALA A 196 -13.37 -16.55 -7.93
CA ALA A 196 -14.44 -15.68 -8.37
C ALA A 196 -15.32 -16.42 -9.40
N VAL A 197 -16.64 -16.17 -9.36
CA VAL A 197 -17.56 -16.55 -10.43
C VAL A 197 -18.11 -15.27 -11.02
N LEU A 198 -17.90 -15.05 -12.32
CA LEU A 198 -18.50 -13.91 -13.02
C LEU A 198 -19.91 -14.27 -13.48
N VAL A 199 -20.88 -13.45 -13.09
CA VAL A 199 -22.29 -13.60 -13.45
C VAL A 199 -22.68 -12.53 -14.46
N PHE A 200 -23.19 -12.94 -15.61
CA PHE A 200 -23.53 -12.11 -16.76
C PHE A 200 -25.05 -12.04 -16.91
N PRO A 201 -25.74 -11.09 -16.26
CA PRO A 201 -27.19 -11.02 -16.32
C PRO A 201 -27.71 -10.67 -17.72
N GLY A 202 -28.98 -10.99 -17.97
CA GLY A 202 -29.68 -10.55 -19.17
C GLY A 202 -30.09 -9.07 -19.14
N GLN A 203 -31.11 -8.73 -19.91
CA GLN A 203 -31.65 -7.37 -19.99
C GLN A 203 -32.30 -6.93 -18.66
N GLY A 204 -32.16 -5.64 -18.32
CA GLY A 204 -32.81 -5.01 -17.16
C GLY A 204 -31.86 -4.21 -16.27
N SER A 205 -30.55 -4.34 -16.44
CA SER A 205 -29.52 -3.63 -15.68
C SER A 205 -29.04 -2.32 -16.32
N GLN A 206 -29.53 -1.97 -17.51
CA GLN A 206 -29.12 -0.77 -18.24
C GLN A 206 -29.61 0.50 -17.55
N TRP A 207 -28.79 1.55 -17.62
CA TRP A 207 -29.14 2.92 -17.24
C TRP A 207 -28.36 3.91 -18.10
N LEU A 208 -28.87 5.13 -18.22
CA LEU A 208 -28.27 6.15 -19.09
C LEU A 208 -26.91 6.62 -18.53
N GLY A 209 -25.84 6.52 -19.32
CA GLY A 209 -24.49 6.88 -18.89
C GLY A 209 -23.74 5.76 -18.15
N MET A 210 -24.21 4.51 -18.24
CA MET A 210 -23.64 3.37 -17.50
C MET A 210 -22.16 3.04 -17.76
N ALA A 211 -21.58 3.61 -18.82
CA ALA A 211 -20.21 3.37 -19.23
C ALA A 211 -19.33 4.63 -19.15
N ASP A 212 -19.90 5.81 -18.97
CA ASP A 212 -19.24 7.09 -19.26
C ASP A 212 -17.98 7.30 -18.41
N GLU A 213 -18.08 7.06 -17.11
CA GLU A 213 -16.95 7.25 -16.20
C GLU A 213 -15.82 6.24 -16.50
N LEU A 214 -16.15 4.99 -16.79
CA LEU A 214 -15.15 3.96 -17.10
C LEU A 214 -14.53 4.15 -18.49
N LEU A 215 -15.27 4.68 -19.46
CA LEU A 215 -14.70 5.08 -20.75
C LEU A 215 -13.66 6.19 -20.59
N ALA A 216 -13.86 7.11 -19.65
CA ALA A 216 -12.94 8.21 -19.38
C ALA A 216 -11.75 7.79 -18.49
N SER A 217 -11.97 6.89 -17.52
CA SER A 217 -11.00 6.60 -16.45
C SER A 217 -10.24 5.28 -16.61
N SER A 218 -10.76 4.31 -17.36
CA SER A 218 -10.17 2.98 -17.53
C SER A 218 -9.79 2.73 -19.00
N PRO A 219 -8.50 2.79 -19.35
CA PRO A 219 -8.03 2.45 -20.69
C PRO A 219 -8.37 1.02 -21.11
N VAL A 220 -8.41 0.08 -20.16
CA VAL A 220 -8.77 -1.33 -20.40
C VAL A 220 -10.24 -1.44 -20.80
N PHE A 221 -11.12 -0.76 -20.05
CA PHE A 221 -12.54 -0.74 -20.36
C PHE A 221 -12.80 -0.08 -21.72
N ALA A 222 -12.21 1.10 -21.95
CA ALA A 222 -12.35 1.83 -23.21
C ALA A 222 -11.83 1.03 -24.42
N GLY A 223 -10.68 0.36 -24.27
CA GLY A 223 -10.11 -0.52 -25.29
C GLY A 223 -11.05 -1.67 -25.64
N ARG A 224 -11.58 -2.39 -24.63
CA ARG A 224 -12.50 -3.51 -24.87
C ARG A 224 -13.84 -3.06 -25.45
N MET A 225 -14.36 -1.89 -25.05
CA MET A 225 -15.55 -1.29 -25.66
C MET A 225 -15.34 -0.97 -27.14
N ALA A 226 -14.18 -0.42 -27.51
CA ALA A 226 -13.85 -0.12 -28.90
C ALA A 226 -13.74 -1.39 -29.76
N GLU A 227 -13.12 -2.46 -29.25
CA GLU A 227 -13.08 -3.78 -29.89
C GLU A 227 -14.50 -4.34 -30.12
N CYS A 228 -15.39 -4.21 -29.14
CA CYS A 228 -16.78 -4.64 -29.25
C CYS A 228 -17.54 -3.83 -30.30
N GLY A 229 -17.34 -2.51 -30.33
CA GLY A 229 -17.94 -1.63 -31.35
C GLY A 229 -17.51 -2.00 -32.77
N ALA A 230 -16.22 -2.29 -32.97
CA ALA A 230 -15.71 -2.76 -34.25
C ALA A 230 -16.33 -4.10 -34.66
N ALA A 231 -16.43 -5.06 -33.74
CA ALA A 231 -17.03 -6.37 -34.00
C ALA A 231 -18.53 -6.31 -34.31
N LEU A 232 -19.27 -5.37 -33.70
CA LEU A 232 -20.70 -5.19 -33.95
C LEU A 232 -20.99 -4.46 -35.26
N SER A 233 -20.05 -3.65 -35.76
CA SER A 233 -20.30 -2.69 -36.86
C SER A 233 -20.87 -3.28 -38.15
N GLU A 234 -20.61 -4.55 -38.45
CA GLU A 234 -21.17 -5.24 -39.63
C GLU A 234 -22.62 -5.71 -39.44
N PHE A 235 -23.09 -5.79 -38.20
CA PHE A 235 -24.40 -6.36 -37.83
C PHE A 235 -25.43 -5.30 -37.45
N VAL A 236 -25.00 -4.06 -37.19
CA VAL A 236 -25.86 -2.99 -36.68
C VAL A 236 -25.73 -1.72 -37.51
N SER A 237 -26.77 -0.89 -37.53
CA SER A 237 -26.79 0.38 -38.26
C SER A 237 -26.42 1.61 -37.40
N TRP A 238 -25.97 1.38 -36.17
CA TRP A 238 -25.67 2.40 -35.16
C TRP A 238 -24.24 2.18 -34.64
N LYS A 239 -23.64 3.18 -34.01
CA LYS A 239 -22.32 3.04 -33.38
C LYS A 239 -22.44 2.89 -31.87
N LEU A 240 -21.62 2.01 -31.29
CA LEU A 240 -21.68 1.66 -29.88
C LEU A 240 -21.41 2.86 -28.95
N ASP A 241 -20.50 3.75 -29.33
CA ASP A 241 -20.18 4.97 -28.59
C ASP A 241 -21.33 6.00 -28.62
N GLU A 242 -22.02 6.12 -29.74
CA GLU A 242 -23.13 7.07 -29.92
C GLU A 242 -24.40 6.66 -29.13
N VAL A 243 -24.67 5.35 -28.99
CA VAL A 243 -25.90 4.87 -28.34
C VAL A 243 -25.86 4.87 -26.81
N LEU A 244 -24.68 4.93 -26.19
CA LEU A 244 -24.55 4.89 -24.72
C LEU A 244 -25.16 6.10 -24.01
N SER A 245 -25.18 7.25 -24.71
CA SER A 245 -25.74 8.50 -24.21
C SER A 245 -27.15 8.79 -24.75
N ASP A 246 -27.75 7.86 -25.50
CA ASP A 246 -29.09 8.00 -26.07
C ASP A 246 -30.08 7.05 -25.40
N GLY A 247 -30.91 7.62 -24.50
CA GLY A 247 -31.89 6.86 -23.74
C GLY A 247 -33.00 6.22 -24.59
N ASP A 248 -33.38 6.84 -25.71
CA ASP A 248 -34.41 6.31 -26.60
C ASP A 248 -33.87 5.12 -27.39
N MET A 249 -32.59 5.18 -27.81
CA MET A 249 -31.90 4.05 -28.42
C MET A 249 -31.72 2.90 -27.43
N LEU A 250 -31.36 3.16 -26.17
CA LEU A 250 -31.24 2.13 -25.13
C LEU A 250 -32.58 1.49 -24.73
N ALA A 251 -33.72 2.07 -25.10
CA ALA A 251 -35.03 1.45 -24.91
C ALA A 251 -35.33 0.36 -25.96
N ARG A 252 -34.61 0.37 -27.10
CA ARG A 252 -34.79 -0.62 -28.17
C ARG A 252 -34.07 -1.92 -27.83
N VAL A 253 -34.80 -3.04 -27.89
CA VAL A 253 -34.26 -4.38 -27.54
C VAL A 253 -33.08 -4.78 -28.43
N ASP A 254 -33.17 -4.45 -29.72
CA ASP A 254 -32.12 -4.74 -30.72
C ASP A 254 -30.85 -3.90 -30.54
N VAL A 255 -30.90 -2.85 -29.72
CA VAL A 255 -29.74 -2.01 -29.35
C VAL A 255 -29.23 -2.40 -27.96
N VAL A 256 -30.11 -2.47 -26.97
CA VAL A 256 -29.73 -2.63 -25.56
C VAL A 256 -29.03 -3.97 -25.29
N GLN A 257 -29.43 -5.05 -25.96
CA GLN A 257 -28.81 -6.36 -25.74
C GLN A 257 -27.35 -6.40 -26.21
N PRO A 258 -27.01 -6.01 -27.45
CA PRO A 258 -25.61 -5.86 -27.87
C PRO A 258 -24.79 -4.87 -27.02
N VAL A 259 -25.40 -3.75 -26.61
CA VAL A 259 -24.72 -2.76 -25.75
C VAL A 259 -24.40 -3.35 -24.37
N LEU A 260 -25.36 -4.01 -23.72
CA LEU A 260 -25.13 -4.67 -22.43
C LEU A 260 -24.08 -5.78 -22.53
N TRP A 261 -24.08 -6.56 -23.62
CA TRP A 261 -23.02 -7.52 -23.88
C TRP A 261 -21.64 -6.86 -23.92
N ALA A 262 -21.49 -5.77 -24.70
CA ALA A 262 -20.23 -5.03 -24.81
C ALA A 262 -19.76 -4.47 -23.46
N VAL A 263 -20.67 -3.89 -22.67
CA VAL A 263 -20.36 -3.41 -21.31
C VAL A 263 -19.91 -4.55 -20.41
N MET A 264 -20.64 -5.67 -20.40
CA MET A 264 -20.31 -6.79 -19.52
C MET A 264 -18.95 -7.43 -19.83
N VAL A 265 -18.62 -7.63 -21.12
CA VAL A 265 -17.29 -8.17 -21.48
C VAL A 265 -16.17 -7.17 -21.24
N SER A 266 -16.46 -5.87 -21.29
CA SER A 266 -15.51 -4.81 -20.94
C SER A 266 -15.28 -4.71 -19.44
N LEU A 267 -16.31 -4.89 -18.61
CA LEU A 267 -16.16 -5.02 -17.15
C LEU A 267 -15.36 -6.28 -16.79
N ALA A 268 -15.57 -7.40 -17.48
CA ALA A 268 -14.79 -8.61 -17.27
C ALA A 268 -13.30 -8.39 -17.56
N ALA A 269 -12.96 -7.62 -18.61
CA ALA A 269 -11.58 -7.26 -18.92
C ALA A 269 -10.93 -6.40 -17.81
N VAL A 270 -11.69 -5.48 -17.19
CA VAL A 270 -11.19 -4.68 -16.04
C VAL A 270 -10.89 -5.57 -14.83
N TRP A 271 -11.77 -6.54 -14.54
CA TRP A 271 -11.53 -7.50 -13.46
C TRP A 271 -10.27 -8.34 -13.71
N GLU A 272 -10.07 -8.79 -14.96
CA GLU A 272 -8.88 -9.53 -15.36
C GLU A 272 -7.59 -8.70 -15.21
N ASP A 273 -7.62 -7.41 -15.60
CA ASP A 273 -6.50 -6.48 -15.41
C ASP A 273 -6.15 -6.25 -13.93
N CYS A 274 -7.16 -6.30 -13.05
CA CYS A 274 -6.96 -6.31 -11.60
C CYS A 274 -6.44 -7.65 -11.03
N GLY A 275 -6.16 -8.64 -11.89
CA GLY A 275 -5.67 -9.96 -11.52
C GLY A 275 -6.77 -10.94 -11.06
N VAL A 276 -8.04 -10.61 -11.25
CA VAL A 276 -9.16 -11.52 -10.91
C VAL A 276 -9.42 -12.46 -12.07
N VAL A 277 -8.96 -13.70 -11.92
CA VAL A 277 -9.24 -14.79 -12.87
C VAL A 277 -10.47 -15.56 -12.39
N PRO A 278 -11.57 -15.59 -13.17
CA PRO A 278 -12.76 -16.34 -12.79
C PRO A 278 -12.51 -17.85 -12.83
N SER A 279 -12.96 -18.55 -11.79
CA SER A 279 -12.99 -20.01 -11.75
C SER A 279 -14.16 -20.59 -12.55
N ALA A 280 -15.22 -19.81 -12.72
CA ALA A 280 -16.38 -20.15 -13.54
C ALA A 280 -17.10 -18.88 -14.02
N VAL A 281 -17.96 -19.06 -15.02
CA VAL A 281 -18.87 -18.01 -15.52
C VAL A 281 -20.29 -18.56 -15.58
N VAL A 282 -21.29 -17.71 -15.32
CA VAL A 282 -22.72 -18.04 -15.42
C VAL A 282 -23.42 -16.88 -16.14
N GLY A 283 -24.32 -17.19 -17.07
CA GLY A 283 -25.17 -16.20 -17.77
C GLY A 283 -26.62 -16.67 -17.86
#